data_AF-A0A163JTP3-F1
#
_entry.id   AF-A0A163JTP3-F1
#
_cell.length_a   1.000
_cell.length_b   1.000
_cell.length_c   1.000
_cell.angle_alpha   90.00
_cell.angle_beta   90.00
_cell.angle_gamma   90.00
#
_symmetry.space_group_name_H-M   'P 1'
#
loop_
_entity.id
_entity.type
_entity.pdbx_description
1 polymer ?
#
loop_
_entity_poly.entity_id
_entity_poly.type
_entity_poly.pdbx_seq_one_letter_code
_entity_poly.pdbx_strand_id
1 'polypeptide(L)'
;MSHNPERRLSTGGLPPIRVREQCVVEKVPSHHDPGVPCYTAWMREEIEKVPEGWSASDFTIANKRPQRSFQIYDTTPQAANPDHLQTLAEEFQTELCKDHGVGGRNKTARIDVWAKPFAADASAGEEMKIDTCKAHILAEIAARETSGDNSFHVSELCSHVRWKRFLLIMDQPEESWNEDEGGFLAVYWDPHSSYQGTPEGPETHTRRYTREELGTLLEDITNFF
;
A
#
# COMPACT_ATOMS: atom_id res chain seq x y z
N MET A 1 -27.23 -28.13 43.89
CA MET A 1 -25.97 -27.39 44.10
C MET A 1 -25.35 -27.17 42.73
N SER A 2 -25.27 -25.93 42.27
CA SER A 2 -24.79 -25.59 40.93
C SER A 2 -23.26 -25.60 40.94
N HIS A 3 -22.63 -26.54 40.24
CA HIS A 3 -21.20 -26.51 40.00
C HIS A 3 -20.90 -25.34 39.05
N ASN A 4 -20.47 -24.22 39.62
CA ASN A 4 -19.82 -23.17 38.87
C ASN A 4 -18.39 -23.66 38.63
N PRO A 5 -17.97 -24.00 37.40
CA PRO A 5 -16.60 -24.42 37.17
C PRO A 5 -15.70 -23.21 37.47
N GLU A 6 -14.87 -23.33 38.51
CA GLU A 6 -13.84 -22.35 38.84
C GLU A 6 -12.97 -22.14 37.60
N ARG A 7 -13.14 -20.96 36.99
CA ARG A 7 -12.31 -20.49 35.90
C ARG A 7 -10.89 -20.47 36.43
N ARG A 8 -10.00 -21.27 35.83
CA ARG A 8 -8.57 -21.31 36.20
C ARG A 8 -8.05 -19.88 36.38
N LEU A 9 -7.46 -19.60 37.55
CA LEU A 9 -6.74 -18.36 37.82
C LEU A 9 -5.68 -18.17 36.74
N SER A 10 -5.81 -17.11 35.95
CA SER A 10 -4.89 -16.77 34.88
C SER A 10 -3.49 -16.57 35.46
N THR A 11 -2.52 -17.33 34.95
CA THR A 11 -1.10 -17.24 35.29
C THR A 11 -0.50 -15.98 34.65
N GLY A 12 -0.71 -14.81 35.27
CA GLY A 12 0.10 -13.60 35.06
C GLY A 12 0.14 -12.96 33.65
N GLY A 13 -0.68 -13.40 32.70
CA GLY A 13 -0.73 -12.85 31.34
C GLY A 13 -1.75 -11.72 31.16
N LEU A 14 -1.62 -10.96 30.07
CA LEU A 14 -2.62 -9.97 29.65
C LEU A 14 -4.01 -10.60 29.52
N PRO A 15 -5.08 -9.94 29.99
CA PRO A 15 -6.44 -10.42 29.82
C PRO A 15 -6.82 -10.43 28.33
N PRO A 16 -7.74 -11.32 27.91
CA PRO A 16 -8.25 -11.28 26.55
C PRO A 16 -8.98 -9.95 26.31
N ILE A 17 -8.73 -9.35 25.15
CA ILE A 17 -9.39 -8.12 24.68
C ILE A 17 -10.14 -8.37 23.38
N ARG A 18 -11.14 -7.52 23.12
CA ARG A 18 -11.75 -7.41 21.80
C ARG A 18 -11.16 -6.21 21.09
N VAL A 19 -10.78 -6.40 19.84
CA VAL A 19 -10.30 -5.36 18.94
C VAL A 19 -11.29 -5.18 17.80
N ARG A 20 -11.57 -3.93 17.46
CA ARG A 20 -12.26 -3.55 16.24
C ARG A 20 -11.23 -3.11 15.22
N GLU A 21 -11.42 -3.54 13.97
CA GLU A 21 -10.62 -3.09 12.85
C GLU A 21 -11.36 -2.02 12.06
N GLN A 22 -10.62 -1.02 11.61
CA GLN A 22 -11.14 0.06 10.78
C GLN A 22 -10.16 0.35 9.64
N CYS A 23 -10.67 0.44 8.41
CA CYS A 23 -9.92 1.03 7.31
C CYS A 23 -9.92 2.55 7.48
N VAL A 24 -8.73 3.14 7.56
CA VAL A 24 -8.52 4.58 7.64
C VAL A 24 -8.05 5.03 6.26
N VAL A 25 -8.79 5.96 5.66
CA VAL A 25 -8.42 6.59 4.39
C VAL A 25 -8.20 8.07 4.63
N GLU A 26 -7.06 8.61 4.18
CA GLU A 26 -6.70 10.00 4.39
C GLU A 26 -5.93 10.57 3.20
N LYS A 27 -6.14 11.85 2.91
CA LYS A 27 -5.42 12.56 1.87
C LYS A 27 -3.96 12.77 2.29
N VAL A 28 -3.03 12.41 1.40
CA VAL A 28 -1.59 12.59 1.61
C VAL A 28 -1.15 13.93 1.01
N PRO A 29 -0.38 14.75 1.75
CA PRO A 29 0.25 15.94 1.17
C PRO A 29 1.29 15.52 0.13
N SER A 30 1.11 15.93 -1.13
CA SER A 30 2.12 15.82 -2.18
C SER A 30 3.18 16.90 -1.95
N HIS A 31 4.46 16.50 -1.87
CA HIS A 31 5.57 17.42 -1.59
C HIS A 31 6.22 17.97 -2.86
N HIS A 32 6.13 17.22 -3.96
CA HIS A 32 6.69 17.60 -5.24
C HIS A 32 5.67 18.33 -6.14
N ASP A 33 4.47 17.76 -6.29
CA ASP A 33 3.45 18.29 -7.20
C ASP A 33 2.05 18.28 -6.53
N PRO A 34 1.61 19.42 -5.99
CA PRO A 34 0.28 19.55 -5.39
C PRO A 34 -0.89 19.23 -6.35
N GLY A 35 -0.64 19.23 -7.67
CA GLY A 35 -1.61 18.86 -8.70
C GLY A 35 -1.84 17.35 -8.85
N VAL A 36 -1.03 16.51 -8.18
CA VAL A 36 -1.17 15.05 -8.17
C VAL A 36 -1.67 14.63 -6.79
N PRO A 37 -3.00 14.55 -6.57
CA PRO A 37 -3.52 14.15 -5.28
C PRO A 37 -3.23 12.68 -4.99
N CYS A 38 -3.07 12.36 -3.71
CA CYS A 38 -2.88 11.01 -3.22
C CYS A 38 -3.78 10.74 -2.02
N TYR A 39 -4.34 9.53 -1.98
CA TYR A 39 -5.02 8.98 -0.82
C TYR A 39 -4.26 7.78 -0.32
N THR A 40 -4.01 7.73 0.99
CA THR A 40 -3.49 6.53 1.63
C THR A 40 -4.61 5.79 2.35
N ALA A 41 -4.56 4.47 2.33
CA ALA A 41 -5.45 3.60 3.09
C ALA A 41 -4.64 2.61 3.92
N TRP A 42 -5.06 2.38 5.16
CA TRP A 42 -4.43 1.42 6.08
C TRP A 42 -5.40 0.92 7.15
N MET A 43 -5.12 -0.25 7.73
CA MET A 43 -5.93 -0.79 8.82
C MET A 43 -5.46 -0.33 10.19
N ARG A 44 -6.40 0.17 10.99
CA ARG A 44 -6.22 0.54 12.38
C ARG A 44 -6.99 -0.42 13.28
N GLU A 45 -6.32 -0.92 14.31
CA GLU A 45 -6.96 -1.62 15.42
C GLU A 45 -7.34 -0.65 16.55
N GLU A 46 -8.49 -0.89 17.17
CA GLU A 46 -8.97 -0.17 18.35
C GLU A 46 -9.48 -1.17 19.41
N ILE A 47 -9.09 -0.99 20.66
CA ILE A 47 -9.61 -1.83 21.77
C ILE A 47 -11.04 -1.39 22.07
N GLU A 48 -12.01 -2.30 21.93
CA GLU A 48 -13.43 -1.98 22.18
C GLU A 48 -13.67 -1.61 23.65
N LYS A 49 -13.03 -2.34 24.56
CA LYS A 49 -13.12 -2.12 26.00
C LYS A 49 -11.86 -2.58 26.71
N VAL A 50 -11.22 -1.66 27.42
CA VAL A 50 -10.07 -1.97 28.28
C VAL A 50 -10.56 -2.71 29.54
N PRO A 51 -9.99 -3.88 29.88
CA PRO A 51 -10.32 -4.60 31.10
C PRO A 51 -10.05 -3.78 32.36
N GLU A 52 -10.85 -3.98 33.40
CA GLU A 52 -10.69 -3.26 34.66
C GLU A 52 -9.32 -3.52 35.30
N GLY A 53 -8.65 -2.45 35.75
CA GLY A 53 -7.30 -2.51 36.31
C GLY A 53 -6.17 -2.49 35.27
N TRP A 54 -6.48 -2.39 33.97
CA TRP A 54 -5.51 -2.30 32.88
C TRP A 54 -5.59 -0.95 32.14
N SER A 55 -4.52 -0.61 31.44
CA SER A 55 -4.41 0.51 30.51
C SER A 55 -4.43 0.01 29.06
N ALA A 56 -4.92 0.82 28.12
CA ALA A 56 -4.82 0.51 26.69
C ALA A 56 -3.36 0.32 26.24
N SER A 57 -2.41 1.01 26.88
CA SER A 57 -0.98 0.88 26.62
C SER A 57 -0.38 -0.47 27.00
N ASP A 58 -1.09 -1.25 27.82
CA ASP A 58 -0.63 -2.59 28.23
C ASP A 58 -0.80 -3.61 27.10
N PHE A 59 -1.57 -3.26 26.06
CA PHE A 59 -1.86 -4.11 24.93
C PHE A 59 -1.14 -3.59 23.67
N THR A 60 -0.45 -4.50 22.98
CA THR A 60 0.12 -4.22 21.66
C THR A 60 -0.95 -4.43 20.60
N ILE A 61 -1.39 -3.35 19.98
CA ILE A 61 -2.33 -3.35 18.86
C ILE A 61 -1.77 -2.54 17.69
N ALA A 62 -2.19 -2.86 16.47
CA ALA A 62 -1.80 -2.16 15.24
C ALA A 62 -2.60 -0.85 15.08
N ASN A 63 -2.35 0.13 15.95
CA ASN A 63 -3.09 1.41 15.96
C ASN A 63 -2.36 2.60 15.29
N LYS A 64 -1.20 2.34 14.68
CA LYS A 64 -0.38 3.36 14.01
C LYS A 64 -0.31 3.09 12.51
N ARG A 65 -0.21 4.16 11.73
CA ARG A 65 0.00 4.09 10.28
C ARG A 65 1.26 3.26 9.98
N PRO A 66 1.16 2.24 9.11
CA PRO A 66 2.33 1.51 8.63
C PRO A 66 3.32 2.44 7.93
N GLN A 67 4.62 2.24 8.15
CA GLN A 67 5.67 2.98 7.45
C GLN A 67 5.85 2.52 6.01
N ARG A 68 5.67 1.22 5.76
CA ARG A 68 5.74 0.63 4.42
C ARG A 68 4.47 0.97 3.64
N SER A 69 4.63 1.37 2.38
CA SER A 69 3.51 1.58 1.47
C SER A 69 3.68 0.94 0.10
N PHE A 70 2.56 0.54 -0.50
CA PHE A 70 2.46 0.23 -1.93
C PHE A 70 2.05 1.47 -2.70
N GLN A 71 2.79 1.78 -3.77
CA GLN A 71 2.51 2.92 -4.62
C GLN A 71 1.66 2.46 -5.81
N ILE A 72 0.45 2.97 -5.90
CA ILE A 72 -0.48 2.71 -7.01
C ILE A 72 -0.76 4.03 -7.72
N TYR A 73 -0.72 4.03 -9.04
CA TYR A 73 -1.04 5.17 -9.89
C TYR A 73 -2.29 4.86 -10.69
N ASP A 74 -3.36 5.62 -10.46
CA ASP A 74 -4.48 5.63 -11.39
C ASP A 74 -4.18 6.63 -12.51
N THR A 75 -3.98 6.10 -13.71
CA THR A 75 -3.70 6.87 -14.92
C THR A 75 -4.90 6.98 -15.85
N THR A 76 -6.03 6.43 -15.45
CA THR A 76 -7.29 6.56 -16.19
C THR A 76 -7.85 7.98 -16.05
N PRO A 77 -8.75 8.40 -16.95
CA PRO A 77 -9.46 9.68 -16.80
C PRO A 77 -10.24 9.80 -15.48
N GLN A 78 -10.68 8.70 -14.89
CA GLN A 78 -11.46 8.68 -13.64
C GLN A 78 -10.63 9.14 -12.44
N ALA A 79 -9.29 9.02 -12.50
CA ALA A 79 -8.37 9.51 -11.47
C ALA A 79 -8.52 11.01 -11.18
N ALA A 80 -9.12 11.79 -12.08
CA ALA A 80 -9.44 13.20 -11.82
C ALA A 80 -10.53 13.39 -10.76
N ASN A 81 -11.30 12.36 -10.42
CA ASN A 81 -12.32 12.38 -9.39
C ASN A 81 -11.74 11.98 -8.02
N PRO A 82 -11.72 12.87 -7.01
CA PRO A 82 -11.20 12.54 -5.68
C PRO A 82 -11.96 11.43 -4.97
N ASP A 83 -13.28 11.33 -5.18
CA ASP A 83 -14.11 10.31 -4.52
C ASP A 83 -13.75 8.92 -5.05
N HIS A 84 -13.48 8.82 -6.36
CA HIS A 84 -13.01 7.59 -7.01
C HIS A 84 -11.69 7.11 -6.42
N LEU A 85 -10.68 7.99 -6.30
CA LEU A 85 -9.40 7.65 -5.70
C LEU A 85 -9.53 7.18 -4.24
N GLN A 86 -10.40 7.84 -3.49
CA GLN A 86 -10.63 7.50 -2.09
C GLN A 86 -11.25 6.10 -1.96
N THR A 87 -12.30 5.83 -2.74
CA THR A 87 -12.94 4.51 -2.83
C THR A 87 -11.94 3.44 -3.23
N LEU A 88 -11.13 3.71 -4.25
CA LEU A 88 -10.14 2.77 -4.77
C LEU A 88 -9.05 2.43 -3.73
N ALA A 89 -8.58 3.42 -2.96
CA ALA A 89 -7.64 3.19 -1.88
C ALA A 89 -8.26 2.30 -0.77
N GLU A 90 -9.52 2.56 -0.39
CA GLU A 90 -10.25 1.77 0.60
C GLU A 90 -10.43 0.32 0.15
N GLU A 91 -10.80 0.11 -1.11
CA GLU A 91 -11.05 -1.20 -1.70
C GLU A 91 -9.79 -2.06 -1.72
N PHE A 92 -8.68 -1.55 -2.28
CA PHE A 92 -7.43 -2.30 -2.30
C PHE A 92 -6.93 -2.63 -0.89
N GLN A 93 -7.06 -1.70 0.05
CA GLN A 93 -6.61 -1.96 1.42
C GLN A 93 -7.49 -3.01 2.10
N THR A 94 -8.79 -2.97 1.86
CA THR A 94 -9.74 -3.94 2.40
C THR A 94 -9.48 -5.34 1.86
N GLU A 95 -9.18 -5.47 0.57
CA GLU A 95 -8.81 -6.74 -0.04
C GLU A 95 -7.49 -7.29 0.49
N LEU A 96 -6.44 -6.46 0.51
CA LEU A 96 -5.15 -6.83 1.08
C LEU A 96 -5.31 -7.43 2.48
N CYS A 97 -6.24 -6.90 3.28
CA CYS A 97 -6.47 -7.38 4.64
C CYS A 97 -7.38 -8.61 4.76
N LYS A 98 -8.27 -8.87 3.80
CA LYS A 98 -9.08 -10.10 3.78
C LYS A 98 -8.20 -11.34 3.61
N ASP A 99 -7.15 -11.22 2.80
CA ASP A 99 -6.30 -12.35 2.42
C ASP A 99 -5.26 -12.72 3.51
N HIS A 100 -4.87 -11.78 4.39
CA HIS A 100 -3.84 -12.00 5.41
C HIS A 100 -4.29 -12.66 6.74
N GLY A 101 -5.57 -12.99 6.90
CA GLY A 101 -6.09 -13.69 8.09
C GLY A 101 -5.81 -12.99 9.43
N VAL A 102 -6.00 -13.68 10.56
CA VAL A 102 -5.89 -13.11 11.93
C VAL A 102 -4.43 -12.97 12.41
N GLY A 103 -3.47 -13.65 11.77
CA GLY A 103 -2.08 -13.74 12.21
C GLY A 103 -1.05 -12.87 11.46
N GLY A 104 -1.38 -12.36 10.26
CA GLY A 104 -0.48 -11.55 9.41
C GLY A 104 -0.60 -10.03 9.59
N ARG A 105 -1.53 -9.57 10.43
CA ARG A 105 -2.00 -8.18 10.52
C ARG A 105 -0.96 -7.18 11.00
N ASN A 106 0.05 -7.63 11.75
CA ASN A 106 1.14 -6.78 12.26
C ASN A 106 2.14 -6.30 11.19
N LYS A 107 1.96 -6.67 9.91
CA LYS A 107 2.84 -6.29 8.80
C LYS A 107 2.11 -5.69 7.59
N THR A 108 0.83 -5.32 7.70
CA THR A 108 0.09 -4.79 6.53
C THR A 108 0.68 -3.44 6.13
N ALA A 109 1.27 -3.39 4.93
CA ALA A 109 1.61 -2.12 4.30
C ALA A 109 0.35 -1.26 4.15
N ARG A 110 0.53 0.05 4.08
CA ARG A 110 -0.53 0.95 3.60
C ARG A 110 -0.53 0.97 2.08
N ILE A 111 -1.63 1.39 1.47
CA ILE A 111 -1.73 1.60 0.03
C ILE A 111 -1.82 3.10 -0.23
N ASP A 112 -0.94 3.63 -1.07
CA ASP A 112 -0.92 5.03 -1.50
C ASP A 112 -1.37 5.08 -2.97
N VAL A 113 -2.55 5.63 -3.25
CA VAL A 113 -3.12 5.77 -4.60
C VAL A 113 -2.97 7.20 -5.10
N TRP A 114 -2.19 7.39 -6.15
CA TRP A 114 -1.91 8.67 -6.81
C TRP A 114 -2.77 8.86 -8.05
N ALA A 115 -3.32 10.06 -8.23
CA ALA A 115 -3.98 10.42 -9.49
C ALA A 115 -3.02 11.04 -10.49
N LYS A 116 -2.80 10.33 -11.61
CA LYS A 116 -2.03 10.83 -12.74
C LYS A 116 -2.79 10.60 -14.05
N PRO A 117 -3.99 11.18 -14.21
CA PRO A 117 -4.86 10.89 -15.34
C PRO A 117 -4.20 11.28 -16.67
N PHE A 118 -4.30 10.40 -17.65
CA PHE A 118 -4.03 10.69 -19.06
C PHE A 118 -5.36 10.88 -19.79
N ALA A 119 -5.37 11.72 -20.82
CA ALA A 119 -6.57 11.90 -21.62
C ALA A 119 -6.91 10.59 -22.37
N ALA A 120 -8.20 10.25 -22.47
CA ALA A 120 -8.65 8.99 -23.08
C ALA A 120 -8.27 8.87 -24.57
N ASP A 121 -8.08 10.00 -25.24
CA ASP A 121 -7.65 10.13 -26.64
C ASP A 121 -6.13 10.26 -26.79
N ALA A 122 -5.40 10.40 -25.68
CA ALA A 122 -3.95 10.47 -25.72
C ALA A 122 -3.41 9.11 -26.14
N SER A 123 -2.64 9.08 -27.23
CA SER A 123 -1.79 7.96 -27.64
C SER A 123 -0.61 7.77 -26.68
N ALA A 124 -0.78 8.08 -25.39
CA ALA A 124 0.23 7.91 -24.37
C ALA A 124 0.48 6.41 -24.24
N GLY A 125 1.53 5.95 -24.93
CA GLY A 125 1.97 4.58 -24.87
C GLY A 125 2.37 4.20 -23.43
N GLU A 126 2.41 2.91 -23.18
CA GLU A 126 2.79 2.32 -21.90
C GLU A 126 4.09 2.93 -21.34
N GLU A 127 5.11 3.08 -22.17
CA GLU A 127 6.41 3.69 -21.82
C GLU A 127 6.26 5.12 -21.27
N MET A 128 5.42 5.95 -21.89
CA MET A 128 5.18 7.31 -21.42
C MET A 128 4.49 7.34 -20.06
N LYS A 129 3.54 6.41 -19.81
CA LYS A 129 2.88 6.29 -18.50
C LYS A 129 3.87 5.84 -17.42
N ILE A 130 4.70 4.84 -17.74
CA ILE A 130 5.77 4.34 -16.86
C ILE A 130 6.72 5.47 -16.48
N ASP A 131 7.29 6.16 -17.47
CA ASP A 131 8.26 7.22 -17.24
C ASP A 131 7.67 8.38 -16.44
N THR A 132 6.42 8.75 -16.72
CA THR A 132 5.74 9.83 -16.00
C THR A 132 5.49 9.48 -14.54
N CYS A 133 4.99 8.27 -14.26
CA CYS A 133 4.73 7.83 -12.88
C CYS A 133 6.03 7.61 -12.10
N LYS A 134 7.04 7.03 -12.75
CA LYS A 134 8.37 6.81 -12.18
C LYS A 134 9.08 8.14 -11.88
N ALA A 135 9.07 9.10 -12.80
CA ALA A 135 9.64 10.42 -12.57
C ALA A 135 8.94 11.13 -11.39
N HIS A 136 7.62 11.05 -11.32
CA HIS A 136 6.85 11.63 -10.23
C HIS A 136 7.23 11.02 -8.87
N ILE A 137 7.22 9.68 -8.72
CA ILE A 137 7.52 9.07 -7.42
C ILE A 137 8.98 9.32 -6.99
N LEU A 138 9.93 9.36 -7.93
CA LEU A 138 11.32 9.68 -7.62
C LEU A 138 11.46 11.11 -7.10
N ALA A 139 10.77 12.06 -7.73
CA ALA A 139 10.79 13.45 -7.30
C ALA A 139 10.07 13.66 -5.96
N GLU A 140 8.96 12.95 -5.72
CA GLU A 140 8.24 12.96 -4.44
C GLU A 140 9.11 12.42 -3.30
N ILE A 141 9.84 11.32 -3.53
CA ILE A 141 10.78 10.76 -2.56
C ILE A 141 11.87 11.78 -2.21
N ALA A 142 12.50 12.39 -3.21
CA ALA A 142 13.53 13.41 -2.99
C ALA A 142 12.99 14.65 -2.25
N ALA A 143 11.76 15.08 -2.56
CA ALA A 143 11.11 16.21 -1.90
C ALA A 143 10.83 15.90 -0.42
N ARG A 144 10.35 14.70 -0.10
CA ARG A 144 10.11 14.26 1.28
C ARG A 144 11.40 14.16 2.07
N GLU A 145 12.43 13.53 1.52
CA GLU A 145 13.76 13.45 2.14
C GLU A 145 14.32 14.84 2.46
N THR A 146 14.14 15.81 1.56
CA THR A 146 14.58 17.19 1.77
C THR A 146 13.78 17.91 2.86
N SER A 147 12.47 17.65 2.95
CA SER A 147 11.61 18.26 3.96
C SER A 147 11.84 17.74 5.38
N GLY A 148 12.40 16.53 5.51
CA GLY A 148 12.53 15.81 6.78
C GLY A 148 11.22 15.22 7.31
N ASP A 149 10.12 15.29 6.56
CA ASP A 149 8.85 14.64 6.91
C ASP A 149 8.89 13.14 6.61
N ASN A 150 8.91 12.32 7.68
CA ASN A 150 8.88 10.86 7.60
C ASN A 150 7.47 10.27 7.83
N SER A 151 6.41 11.08 7.79
CA SER A 151 5.04 10.62 8.07
C SER A 151 4.46 9.72 6.97
N PHE A 152 4.98 9.83 5.73
CA PHE A 152 4.64 8.99 4.58
C PHE A 152 5.90 8.57 3.82
N HIS A 153 6.79 7.84 4.49
CA HIS A 153 7.97 7.30 3.85
C HIS A 153 7.59 6.28 2.75
N VAL A 154 8.25 6.36 1.58
CA VAL A 154 8.08 5.40 0.48
C VAL A 154 9.28 4.46 0.49
N SER A 155 9.06 3.23 0.91
CA SER A 155 10.13 2.25 1.14
C SER A 155 10.59 1.54 -0.13
N GLU A 156 11.88 1.19 -0.16
CA GLU A 156 12.41 0.21 -1.09
C GLU A 156 11.99 -1.21 -0.67
N LEU A 157 11.82 -2.08 -1.65
CA LEU A 157 11.49 -3.49 -1.51
C LEU A 157 12.73 -4.35 -1.79
N CYS A 158 13.33 -4.92 -0.75
CA CYS A 158 14.29 -6.02 -0.84
C CYS A 158 13.65 -7.32 -1.38
N SER A 159 13.87 -7.62 -2.65
CA SER A 159 13.80 -9.02 -3.12
C SER A 159 15.09 -9.74 -2.73
N HIS A 160 15.07 -11.06 -2.48
CA HIS A 160 16.17 -11.91 -1.98
C HIS A 160 17.61 -11.62 -2.46
N VAL A 161 17.79 -10.89 -3.56
CA VAL A 161 19.10 -10.56 -4.15
C VAL A 161 19.33 -9.05 -4.31
N ARG A 162 18.30 -8.20 -4.36
CA ARG A 162 18.42 -6.74 -4.62
C ARG A 162 17.26 -5.93 -4.03
N TRP A 163 17.57 -4.74 -3.54
CA TRP A 163 16.60 -3.69 -3.28
C TRP A 163 16.04 -3.18 -4.60
N LYS A 164 14.71 -3.10 -4.69
CA LYS A 164 13.98 -2.63 -5.86
C LYS A 164 12.94 -1.63 -5.40
N ARG A 165 12.57 -0.72 -6.28
CA ARG A 165 11.34 0.04 -6.14
C ARG A 165 10.25 -0.61 -6.99
N PHE A 166 9.03 -0.45 -6.51
CA PHE A 166 7.83 -1.01 -7.12
C PHE A 166 6.78 0.09 -7.18
N LEU A 167 6.10 0.19 -8.31
CA LEU A 167 4.82 0.87 -8.42
C LEU A 167 3.88 0.02 -9.29
N LEU A 168 2.59 0.17 -9.05
CA LEU A 168 1.53 -0.40 -9.86
C LEU A 168 0.85 0.73 -10.63
N ILE A 169 0.69 0.59 -11.95
CA ILE A 169 -0.05 1.54 -12.77
C ILE A 169 -1.36 0.89 -13.17
N MET A 170 -2.46 1.59 -12.91
CA MET A 170 -3.79 1.27 -13.40
C MET A 170 -4.04 2.12 -14.61
N ASP A 171 -4.12 1.47 -15.76
CA ASP A 171 -4.07 2.16 -17.05
C ASP A 171 -5.26 1.82 -17.96
N GLN A 172 -6.17 0.99 -17.45
CA GLN A 172 -7.45 0.62 -18.02
C GLN A 172 -8.58 0.91 -17.02
N PRO A 173 -9.80 1.20 -17.53
CA PRO A 173 -10.98 1.34 -16.67
C PRO A 173 -11.33 0.01 -15.99
N GLU A 174 -12.08 0.07 -14.89
CA GLU A 174 -12.42 -1.08 -14.04
C GLU A 174 -13.05 -2.23 -14.83
N GLU A 175 -13.92 -1.91 -15.78
CA GLU A 175 -14.63 -2.89 -16.59
C GLU A 175 -13.67 -3.75 -17.44
N SER A 176 -12.48 -3.24 -17.75
CA SER A 176 -11.47 -3.90 -18.58
C SER A 176 -10.29 -4.46 -17.78
N TRP A 177 -10.35 -4.47 -16.45
CA TRP A 177 -9.23 -4.96 -15.63
C TRP A 177 -8.88 -6.44 -15.84
N ASN A 178 -9.82 -7.24 -16.31
CA ASN A 178 -9.64 -8.67 -16.59
C ASN A 178 -9.63 -9.00 -18.09
N GLU A 179 -9.69 -7.98 -18.95
CA GLU A 179 -9.65 -8.16 -20.40
C GLU A 179 -8.20 -8.16 -20.90
N ASP A 180 -7.96 -8.85 -22.03
CA ASP A 180 -6.67 -8.95 -22.71
C ASP A 180 -5.49 -9.34 -21.77
N GLU A 181 -4.52 -8.45 -21.60
CA GLU A 181 -3.34 -8.64 -20.76
C GLU A 181 -3.57 -8.16 -19.31
N GLY A 182 -4.73 -7.56 -19.01
CA GLY A 182 -5.09 -7.00 -17.71
C GLY A 182 -4.87 -5.49 -17.57
N GLY A 183 -5.61 -4.88 -16.63
CA GLY A 183 -5.62 -3.43 -16.41
C GLY A 183 -4.51 -2.89 -15.50
N PHE A 184 -3.63 -3.77 -15.01
CA PHE A 184 -2.60 -3.43 -14.04
C PHE A 184 -1.21 -3.69 -14.59
N LEU A 185 -0.37 -2.67 -14.57
CA LEU A 185 1.02 -2.73 -15.00
C LEU A 185 1.95 -2.56 -13.79
N ALA A 186 2.57 -3.64 -13.37
CA ALA A 186 3.59 -3.63 -12.34
C ALA A 186 4.93 -3.17 -12.93
N VAL A 187 5.59 -2.21 -12.27
CA VAL A 187 6.87 -1.66 -12.70
C VAL A 187 7.89 -1.83 -11.58
N TYR A 188 9.03 -2.45 -11.90
CA TYR A 188 10.15 -2.66 -10.99
C TYR A 188 11.41 -2.01 -11.54
N TRP A 189 12.21 -1.41 -10.66
CA TRP A 189 13.56 -0.97 -11.04
C TRP A 189 14.49 -1.02 -9.83
N ASP A 190 15.78 -1.20 -10.11
CA ASP A 190 16.83 -1.13 -9.10
C ASP A 190 17.25 0.34 -8.92
N PRO A 191 17.02 0.99 -7.76
CA PRO A 191 17.44 2.36 -7.54
C PRO A 191 18.97 2.51 -7.43
N HIS A 192 19.72 1.41 -7.27
CA HIS A 192 21.17 1.39 -7.04
C HIS A 192 21.99 0.99 -8.29
N SER A 193 21.37 0.80 -9.45
CA SER A 193 22.05 0.28 -10.65
C SER A 193 23.22 1.15 -11.15
N SER A 194 23.24 2.44 -10.80
CA SER A 194 24.31 3.37 -11.17
C SER A 194 25.67 3.03 -10.52
N TYR A 195 25.71 2.16 -9.51
CA TYR A 195 26.95 1.79 -8.83
C TYR A 195 27.84 0.81 -9.63
N GLN A 196 27.36 0.19 -10.71
CA GLN A 196 28.10 -0.89 -11.40
C GLN A 196 28.76 -0.49 -12.74
N GLY A 197 28.76 0.79 -13.13
CA GLY A 197 29.54 1.24 -14.30
C GLY A 197 29.06 0.70 -15.64
N THR A 198 27.86 0.11 -15.71
CA THR A 198 27.19 -0.23 -16.96
C THR A 198 26.54 1.04 -17.54
N PRO A 199 26.76 1.38 -18.83
CA PRO A 199 26.21 2.59 -19.47
C PRO A 199 24.68 2.59 -19.62
N GLU A 200 24.02 1.45 -19.40
CA GLU A 200 22.58 1.32 -19.45
C GLU A 200 22.00 1.69 -18.07
N GLY A 201 20.99 2.57 -18.06
CA GLY A 201 20.32 3.02 -16.84
C GLY A 201 19.68 1.86 -16.04
N PRO A 202 19.02 2.13 -14.90
CA PRO A 202 18.35 1.09 -14.12
C PRO A 202 17.37 0.31 -14.98
N GLU A 203 17.68 -0.98 -15.18
CA GLU A 203 16.83 -1.90 -15.92
C GLU A 203 15.43 -1.87 -15.30
N THR A 204 14.46 -1.47 -16.12
CA THR A 204 13.07 -1.37 -15.70
C THR A 204 12.35 -2.60 -16.21
N HIS A 205 11.80 -3.38 -15.28
CA HIS A 205 11.03 -4.57 -15.61
C HIS A 205 9.55 -4.28 -15.45
N THR A 206 8.76 -4.67 -16.44
CA THR A 206 7.32 -4.51 -16.43
C THR A 206 6.64 -5.87 -16.53
N ARG A 207 5.47 -5.98 -15.91
CA ARG A 207 4.58 -7.14 -16.07
C ARG A 207 3.14 -6.71 -15.88
N ARG A 208 2.26 -7.20 -16.75
CA ARG A 208 0.83 -6.99 -16.60
C ARG A 208 0.17 -8.06 -15.72
N TYR A 209 -0.90 -7.63 -15.07
CA TYR A 209 -1.75 -8.44 -14.21
C TYR A 209 -3.20 -8.10 -14.50
N THR A 210 -4.04 -9.14 -14.53
CA THR A 210 -5.48 -9.00 -14.36
C THR A 210 -5.83 -8.68 -12.91
N ARG A 211 -7.09 -8.35 -12.62
CA ARG A 211 -7.55 -8.13 -11.24
C ARG A 211 -7.39 -9.38 -10.39
N GLU A 212 -7.65 -10.55 -10.97
CA GLU A 212 -7.55 -11.84 -10.29
C GLU A 212 -6.11 -12.17 -9.90
N GLU A 213 -5.14 -11.89 -10.78
CA GLU A 213 -3.72 -12.16 -10.52
C GLU A 213 -3.08 -11.14 -9.56
N LEU A 214 -3.66 -9.94 -9.42
CA LEU A 214 -3.13 -8.88 -8.56
C LEU A 214 -3.08 -9.29 -7.08
N GLY A 215 -4.06 -10.07 -6.61
CA GLY A 215 -4.07 -10.58 -5.23
C GLY A 215 -2.80 -11.37 -4.91
N THR A 216 -2.45 -12.33 -5.77
CA THR A 216 -1.21 -13.13 -5.65
C THR A 216 0.03 -12.24 -5.68
N LEU A 217 0.06 -11.21 -6.53
CA LEU A 217 1.19 -10.28 -6.57
C LEU A 217 1.38 -9.55 -5.23
N LEU A 218 0.28 -9.01 -4.66
CA LEU A 218 0.33 -8.27 -3.41
C LEU A 218 0.72 -9.20 -2.24
N GLU A 219 0.24 -10.44 -2.24
CA GLU A 219 0.67 -11.48 -1.29
C GLU A 219 2.16 -11.81 -1.42
N ASP A 220 2.65 -12.02 -2.64
CA ASP A 220 4.07 -12.30 -2.89
C ASP A 220 4.93 -11.14 -2.36
N ILE A 221 4.61 -9.91 -2.75
CA ILE A 221 5.38 -8.74 -2.33
C ILE A 221 5.33 -8.57 -0.80
N THR A 222 4.22 -8.89 -0.14
CA THR A 222 4.14 -8.81 1.34
C THR A 222 4.95 -9.91 2.03
N ASN A 223 4.99 -11.13 1.45
CA ASN A 223 5.65 -12.30 2.03
C ASN A 223 7.18 -12.37 1.83
N PHE A 224 7.74 -11.66 0.85
CA PHE A 224 9.20 -11.65 0.59
C PHE A 224 10.03 -10.87 1.64
N PHE A 225 9.48 -10.57 2.84
CA PHE A 225 10.08 -9.74 3.90
C PHE A 225 9.91 -10.25 5.35
#